data_AF-A0A962Z342-F1
#
_entry.id   AF-A0A962Z342-F1
#
_cell.length_a   1.000
_cell.length_b   1.000
_cell.length_c   1.000
_cell.angle_alpha   90.00
_cell.angle_beta   90.00
_cell.angle_gamma   90.00
#
_symmetry.space_group_name_H-M   'P 1'
#
loop_
_entity.id
_entity.type
_entity.pdbx_description
1 polymer ?
#
loop_
_entity_poly.entity_id
_entity_poly.type
_entity_poly.pdbx_seq_one_letter_code
_entity_poly.pdbx_strand_id
1 'polypeptide(L)'
;ERPPDESDELALDRIQANLNLALEPFVDQELVKVTRTDRGIEVEMKSEMLFKSGSASLSRSAFTVLKDVAALVRSVPNKINVEGHTDNVPISTITFPSNWELSAARAASVV
;
A
#
# COMPACT_ATOMS: atom_id res chain seq x y z
N GLU A 1 -19.70 -13.39 -5.14
CA GLU A 1 -19.89 -12.19 -4.28
C GLU A 1 -21.17 -11.47 -4.69
N ARG A 2 -21.79 -10.71 -3.79
CA ARG A 2 -22.94 -9.86 -4.12
C ARG A 2 -22.41 -8.66 -4.93
N PRO A 3 -23.04 -8.25 -6.04
CA PRO A 3 -22.63 -7.04 -6.74
C PRO A 3 -22.67 -5.85 -5.77
N PRO A 4 -21.70 -4.91 -5.85
CA PRO A 4 -21.68 -3.72 -5.01
C PRO A 4 -23.01 -2.96 -5.13
N ASP A 5 -23.53 -2.47 -4.01
CA ASP A 5 -24.70 -1.57 -4.02
C ASP A 5 -24.31 -0.25 -4.71
N GLU A 6 -25.24 0.46 -5.34
CA GLU A 6 -24.97 1.75 -6.00
C GLU A 6 -24.36 2.77 -5.02
N SER A 7 -24.72 2.66 -3.74
CA SER A 7 -24.14 3.44 -2.65
C SER A 7 -22.67 3.09 -2.36
N ASP A 8 -22.28 1.83 -2.56
CA ASP A 8 -20.91 1.35 -2.34
C ASP A 8 -19.99 1.81 -3.47
N GLU A 9 -20.47 1.75 -4.72
CA GLU A 9 -19.74 2.25 -5.90
C GLU A 9 -19.38 3.74 -5.77
N LEU A 10 -20.35 4.55 -5.33
CA LEU A 10 -20.16 5.99 -5.09
C LEU A 10 -19.20 6.27 -3.91
N ALA A 11 -19.19 5.41 -2.90
CA ALA A 11 -18.24 5.52 -1.79
C ALA A 11 -16.82 5.22 -2.27
N LEU A 12 -16.64 4.16 -3.07
CA LEU A 12 -15.35 3.80 -3.66
C LEU A 12 -14.85 4.90 -4.61
N ASP A 13 -15.70 5.49 -5.44
CA ASP A 13 -15.33 6.63 -6.30
C ASP A 13 -14.74 7.80 -5.49
N ARG A 14 -15.40 8.14 -4.38
CA ARG A 14 -14.96 9.23 -3.50
C ARG A 14 -13.63 8.93 -2.83
N ILE A 15 -13.44 7.69 -2.35
CA ILE A 15 -12.19 7.27 -1.74
C ILE A 15 -11.07 7.31 -2.78
N GLN A 16 -11.31 6.80 -3.99
CA GLN A 16 -10.34 6.81 -5.07
C GLN A 16 -9.91 8.24 -5.43
N ALA A 17 -10.87 9.16 -5.55
CA ALA A 17 -10.57 10.57 -5.82
C ALA A 17 -9.75 11.22 -4.69
N ASN A 18 -10.11 10.94 -3.43
CA ASN A 18 -9.38 11.47 -2.28
C ASN A 18 -7.96 10.88 -2.17
N LEU A 19 -7.78 9.60 -2.45
CA LEU A 19 -6.46 8.95 -2.49
C LEU A 19 -5.61 9.54 -3.60
N ASN A 20 -6.16 9.71 -4.81
CA ASN A 20 -5.44 10.36 -5.90
C ASN A 20 -5.01 11.78 -5.56
N LEU A 21 -5.87 12.57 -4.89
CA LEU A 21 -5.54 13.94 -4.50
C LEU A 21 -4.47 13.98 -3.40
N ALA A 22 -4.59 13.13 -2.37
CA ALA A 22 -3.64 13.10 -1.27
C ALA A 22 -2.27 12.53 -1.66
N LEU A 23 -2.26 11.62 -2.64
CA LEU A 23 -1.06 10.94 -3.11
C LEU A 23 -0.52 11.50 -4.44
N GLU A 24 -1.13 12.56 -4.98
CA GLU A 24 -0.73 13.21 -6.25
C GLU A 24 0.79 13.38 -6.38
N PRO A 25 1.52 13.94 -5.38
CA PRO A 25 2.96 14.14 -5.52
C PRO A 25 3.75 12.83 -5.69
N PHE A 26 3.23 11.71 -5.18
CA PHE A 26 3.84 10.40 -5.26
C PHE A 26 3.37 9.62 -6.50
N VAL A 27 2.15 9.89 -6.98
CA VAL A 27 1.63 9.37 -8.26
C VAL A 27 2.41 9.98 -9.42
N ASP A 28 2.66 11.30 -9.40
CA ASP A 28 3.45 12.01 -10.42
C ASP A 28 4.90 11.50 -10.51
N GLN A 29 5.45 11.04 -9.39
CA GLN A 29 6.79 10.44 -9.33
C GLN A 29 6.79 8.93 -9.65
N GLU A 30 5.65 8.37 -10.04
CA GLU A 30 5.44 6.93 -10.25
C GLU A 30 5.83 6.08 -9.03
N LEU A 31 5.78 6.65 -7.82
CA LEU A 31 6.07 5.94 -6.57
C LEU A 31 4.85 5.24 -6.02
N VAL A 32 3.66 5.76 -6.34
CA VAL A 32 2.36 5.22 -5.94
C VAL A 32 1.47 5.09 -7.16
N LYS A 33 0.68 4.02 -7.20
CA LYS A 33 -0.33 3.79 -8.22
C LYS A 33 -1.64 3.40 -7.53
N VAL A 34 -2.71 4.13 -7.84
CA VAL A 34 -4.06 3.85 -7.34
C VAL A 34 -4.89 3.31 -8.49
N THR A 35 -5.42 2.10 -8.34
CA THR A 35 -6.19 1.41 -9.39
C THR A 35 -7.53 0.93 -8.84
N ARG A 36 -8.60 1.07 -9.61
CA ARG A 36 -9.90 0.45 -9.30
C ARG A 36 -9.92 -0.96 -9.90
N THR A 37 -10.33 -1.93 -9.09
CA THR A 37 -10.47 -3.34 -9.46
C THR A 37 -11.86 -3.84 -9.07
N ASP A 38 -12.23 -5.01 -9.54
CA ASP A 38 -13.49 -5.67 -9.16
C ASP A 38 -13.55 -6.00 -7.65
N ARG A 39 -12.39 -6.00 -6.97
CA ARG A 39 -12.26 -6.24 -5.53
C ARG A 39 -12.25 -4.95 -4.69
N GLY A 40 -12.31 -3.78 -5.33
CA GLY A 40 -12.22 -2.47 -4.68
C GLY A 40 -11.03 -1.65 -5.16
N ILE A 41 -10.47 -0.81 -4.29
CA ILE A 41 -9.35 0.08 -4.61
C ILE A 41 -8.04 -0.58 -4.21
N GLU A 42 -7.11 -0.66 -5.16
CA GLU A 42 -5.75 -1.15 -4.95
C GLU A 42 -4.78 0.05 -4.93
N VAL A 43 -3.95 0.13 -3.89
CA VAL A 43 -2.91 1.15 -3.76
C VAL A 43 -1.56 0.42 -3.76
N GLU A 44 -0.86 0.51 -4.88
CA GLU A 44 0.47 -0.06 -5.07
C GLU A 44 1.52 1.01 -4.77
N MET A 45 2.52 0.67 -3.95
CA MET A 45 3.59 1.60 -3.56
C MET A 45 4.94 0.94 -3.85
N LYS A 46 5.85 1.66 -4.51
CA LYS A 46 7.20 1.15 -4.79
C LYS A 46 7.94 0.85 -3.50
N SER A 47 8.54 -0.34 -3.42
CA SER A 47 9.24 -0.77 -2.20
C SER A 47 10.39 0.17 -1.79
N GLU A 48 11.03 0.86 -2.75
CA GLU A 48 12.13 1.81 -2.49
C GLU A 48 11.67 3.08 -1.76
N MET A 49 10.38 3.44 -1.91
CA MET A 49 9.77 4.54 -1.16
C MET A 49 9.55 4.15 0.30
N LEU A 50 9.15 2.89 0.52
CA LEU A 50 8.77 2.37 1.83
C LEU A 50 9.98 1.93 2.66
N PHE A 51 10.93 1.26 2.04
CA PHE A 51 12.02 0.56 2.71
C PHE A 51 13.36 0.86 2.07
N LYS A 52 14.42 0.87 2.90
CA LYS A 52 15.79 0.76 2.37
C LYS A 52 16.01 -0.64 1.81
N SER A 53 16.94 -0.77 0.86
CA SER A 53 17.35 -2.07 0.32
C SER A 53 17.79 -3.02 1.46
N GLY A 54 17.30 -4.27 1.43
CA GLY A 54 17.57 -5.29 2.45
C GLY A 54 16.95 -5.03 3.84
N SER A 55 16.11 -4.01 4.00
CA SER A 55 15.48 -3.65 5.28
C SER A 55 13.96 -3.80 5.25
N ALA A 56 13.39 -4.12 6.41
CA ALA A 56 11.95 -4.06 6.69
C ALA A 56 11.57 -2.83 7.55
N SER A 57 12.52 -1.94 7.84
CA SER A 57 12.25 -0.70 8.57
C SER A 57 11.69 0.35 7.62
N LEU A 58 10.53 0.90 7.96
CA LEU A 58 9.91 1.98 7.20
C LEU A 58 10.79 3.24 7.21
N SER A 59 10.84 3.92 6.06
CA SER A 59 11.44 5.24 5.96
C SER A 59 10.54 6.29 6.65
N ARG A 60 11.12 7.43 7.06
CA ARG A 60 10.33 8.49 7.69
C ARG A 60 9.31 9.10 6.73
N SER A 61 9.65 9.18 5.44
CA SER A 61 8.73 9.59 4.37
C SER A 61 7.61 8.57 4.19
N ALA A 62 7.90 7.26 4.27
CA ALA A 62 6.88 6.22 4.20
C ALA A 62 5.86 6.35 5.32
N PHE A 63 6.30 6.65 6.54
CA PHE A 63 5.40 6.81 7.68
C PHE A 63 4.38 7.95 7.46
N THR A 64 4.81 9.07 6.88
CA THR A 64 3.90 10.18 6.56
C THR A 64 2.83 9.74 5.57
N VAL A 65 3.23 9.09 4.47
CA VAL A 65 2.30 8.65 3.42
C VAL A 65 1.32 7.60 3.94
N LEU A 66 1.81 6.59 4.66
CA LEU A 66 0.95 5.56 5.25
C LEU A 66 -0.04 6.16 6.25
N LYS A 67 0.35 7.20 6.99
CA LYS A 67 -0.55 7.91 7.90
C LYS A 67 -1.66 8.66 7.16
N ASP A 68 -1.35 9.30 6.04
CA ASP A 68 -2.34 10.01 5.22
C ASP A 68 -3.32 9.02 4.58
N VAL A 69 -2.83 7.89 4.05
CA VAL A 69 -3.66 6.78 3.57
C VAL A 69 -4.54 6.24 4.68
N ALA A 70 -3.99 5.97 5.86
CA ALA A 70 -4.73 5.46 7.01
C ALA A 70 -5.85 6.41 7.45
N ALA A 71 -5.62 7.73 7.43
CA ALA A 71 -6.62 8.73 7.76
C ALA A 71 -7.79 8.74 6.77
N LEU A 72 -7.51 8.57 5.48
CA LEU A 72 -8.53 8.52 4.42
C LEU A 72 -9.39 7.26 4.50
N VAL A 73 -8.76 6.09 4.64
CA VAL A 73 -9.49 4.81 4.67
C VAL A 73 -10.25 4.59 5.97
N ARG A 74 -9.86 5.24 7.07
CA ARG A 74 -10.57 5.19 8.37
C ARG A 74 -12.00 5.72 8.28
N SER A 75 -12.28 6.61 7.32
CA SER A 75 -13.59 7.24 7.19
C SER A 75 -14.68 6.31 6.62
N VAL A 76 -14.31 5.11 6.15
CA VAL A 76 -15.24 4.20 5.48
C VAL A 76 -15.11 2.78 6.07
N PRO A 77 -16.23 2.10 6.39
CA PRO A 77 -16.20 0.75 6.95
C PRO A 77 -15.84 -0.29 5.87
N ASN A 78 -14.54 -0.47 5.60
CA ASN A 78 -14.01 -1.42 4.61
C ASN A 78 -13.02 -2.40 5.26
N LYS A 79 -12.93 -3.60 4.68
CA LYS A 79 -11.81 -4.50 4.97
C LYS A 79 -10.57 -3.96 4.27
N ILE A 80 -9.48 -3.81 5.02
CA ILE A 80 -8.17 -3.41 4.49
C ILE A 80 -7.30 -4.66 4.44
N ASN A 81 -6.71 -4.92 3.28
CA ASN A 81 -5.73 -5.99 3.09
C ASN A 81 -4.39 -5.34 2.71
N VAL A 82 -3.31 -5.77 3.35
CA VAL A 82 -1.96 -5.22 3.12
C VAL A 82 -1.06 -6.36 2.67
N GLU A 83 -0.51 -6.23 1.46
CA GLU A 83 0.37 -7.22 0.86
C GLU A 83 1.76 -6.62 0.64
N GLY A 84 2.80 -7.38 0.97
CA GLY A 84 4.19 -6.99 0.78
C GLY A 84 4.85 -7.82 -0.32
N HIS A 85 5.42 -7.17 -1.32
CA HIS A 85 6.19 -7.82 -2.37
C HIS A 85 7.67 -7.45 -2.27
N THR A 86 8.55 -8.43 -2.47
CA THR A 86 9.98 -8.23 -2.68
C THR A 86 10.32 -8.53 -4.14
N ASP A 87 11.41 -7.96 -4.64
CA ASP A 87 11.93 -8.35 -5.94
C ASP A 87 12.45 -9.80 -5.95
N ASN A 88 12.83 -10.28 -7.13
CA ASN A 88 13.41 -11.60 -7.36
C ASN A 88 14.93 -11.63 -7.18
N VAL A 89 15.55 -10.54 -6.70
CA VAL A 89 16.99 -10.53 -6.39
C VAL A 89 17.19 -11.32 -5.10
N PRO A 90 17.96 -12.42 -5.11
CA PRO A 90 18.12 -13.23 -3.91
C PRO A 90 18.80 -12.41 -2.80
N ILE A 91 18.14 -12.31 -1.65
CA ILE A 91 18.78 -11.83 -0.42
C ILE A 91 19.18 -13.04 0.44
N SER A 92 20.32 -12.95 1.10
CA SER A 92 20.70 -13.87 2.16
C SER A 92 21.50 -13.09 3.20
N THR A 93 20.80 -12.59 4.20
CA THR A 93 21.38 -11.85 5.32
C THR A 93 21.09 -12.61 6.60
N ILE A 94 21.85 -12.33 7.67
CA ILE A 94 21.61 -12.94 9.00
C ILE A 94 20.17 -12.66 9.47
N THR A 95 19.65 -11.47 9.16
CA THR A 95 18.31 -11.02 9.56
C THR A 95 17.20 -11.55 8.66
N PHE A 96 17.44 -11.65 7.35
CA PHE A 96 16.49 -12.12 6.35
C PHE A 96 17.17 -13.19 5.47
N PRO A 97 16.98 -14.48 5.79
CA PRO A 97 17.64 -15.57 5.09
C PRO A 97 17.10 -15.81 3.68
N SER A 98 15.87 -15.39 3.37
CA SER A 98 15.30 -15.37 2.03
C SER A 98 14.35 -14.18 1.79
N ASN A 99 13.96 -13.99 0.52
CA ASN A 99 12.99 -12.97 0.12
C ASN A 99 11.61 -13.16 0.78
N TRP A 100 11.28 -14.41 1.16
CA TRP A 100 10.03 -14.71 1.84
C TRP A 100 9.98 -14.12 3.25
N GLU A 101 11.06 -14.22 4.03
CA GLU A 101 11.11 -13.60 5.36
C GLU A 101 11.11 -12.06 5.26
N LEU A 102 11.79 -11.49 4.25
CA LEU A 102 11.78 -10.04 4.04
C LEU A 102 10.40 -9.51 3.64
N SER A 103 9.67 -10.20 2.75
CA SER A 103 8.34 -9.78 2.33
C SER A 103 7.33 -9.84 3.48
N ALA A 104 7.34 -10.92 4.26
CA ALA A 104 6.51 -11.07 5.45
C ALA A 104 6.81 -10.00 6.50
N ALA A 105 8.08 -9.72 6.78
CA ALA A 105 8.48 -8.67 7.71
C ALA A 105 8.06 -7.27 7.23
N ARG A 106 8.18 -6.97 5.93
CA ARG A 106 7.75 -5.70 5.35
C ARG A 106 6.24 -5.50 5.44
N ALA A 107 5.46 -6.54 5.13
CA ALA A 107 4.00 -6.49 5.28
C ALA A 107 3.62 -6.25 6.75
N ALA A 108 4.27 -6.95 7.69
CA ALA A 108 4.04 -6.78 9.12
C ALA A 108 4.40 -5.37 9.63
N SER A 109 5.43 -4.72 9.08
CA SER A 109 5.81 -3.35 9.45
C SER A 109 4.78 -2.28 9.06
N VAL A 110 3.87 -2.59 8.13
CA VAL A 110 2.84 -1.64 7.64
C VAL A 110 1.54 -1.75 8.44
N VAL A 111 1.29 -2.88 9.12
CA VAL A 111 0.05 -3.18 9.86
C VAL A 111 0.06 -2.60 11.27
#